data_AF-A0A2D4M001-F1
#
_entry.id   AF-A0A2D4M001-F1
#
_cell.length_a   1.000
_cell.length_b   1.000
_cell.length_c   1.000
_cell.angle_alpha   90.00
_cell.angle_beta   90.00
_cell.angle_gamma   90.00
#
_symmetry.space_group_name_H-M   'P 1'
#
loop_
_entity.id
_entity.type
_entity.pdbx_description
1 polymer ?
#
loop_
_entity_poly.entity_id
_entity_poly.type
_entity_poly.pdbx_seq_one_letter_code
_entity_poly.pdbx_strand_id
1 'polypeptide(L)'
;ATRDKALKYKEKEIIVLKQVPRRIRDIRREYSFLTKELLKRGINYRWLVPEGLLFTWQEQRYRIDTIYKAEAFMMEYFRGKEERGGSEIVTTMDVREREILQI
;
A
#
# COMPACT_ATOMS: atom_id res chain seq x y z
N ALA A 1 34.78 -7.14 -6.47
CA ALA A 1 33.47 -6.47 -6.34
C ALA A 1 33.09 -5.86 -7.68
N THR A 2 32.27 -6.54 -8.46
CA THR A 2 31.83 -6.07 -9.79
C THR A 2 30.79 -4.98 -9.57
N ARG A 3 31.17 -3.70 -9.70
CA ARG A 3 30.22 -2.59 -9.68
C ARG A 3 29.21 -2.82 -10.80
N ASP A 4 27.92 -2.86 -10.45
CA ASP A 4 26.82 -2.82 -11.40
C ASP A 4 27.01 -1.62 -12.32
N LYS A 5 27.44 -1.86 -13.57
CA LYS A 5 27.54 -0.81 -14.59
C LYS A 5 26.12 -0.34 -14.91
N ALA A 6 25.86 0.95 -14.77
CA ALA A 6 24.58 1.54 -15.13
C ALA A 6 24.25 1.19 -16.60
N LEU A 7 23.16 0.46 -16.82
CA LEU A 7 22.67 0.16 -18.16
C LEU A 7 22.21 1.47 -18.83
N LYS A 8 22.66 1.73 -20.05
CA LYS A 8 22.24 2.89 -20.85
C LYS A 8 21.54 2.41 -22.11
N TYR A 9 20.35 2.95 -22.37
CA TYR A 9 19.64 2.77 -23.63
C TYR A 9 19.34 4.13 -24.23
N LYS A 10 19.83 4.39 -25.45
CA LYS A 10 19.69 5.70 -26.13
C LYS A 10 20.13 6.87 -25.23
N GLU A 11 21.33 6.75 -24.66
CA GLU A 11 21.95 7.75 -23.75
C GLU A 11 21.22 7.99 -22.42
N LYS A 12 20.05 7.38 -22.20
CA LYS A 12 19.34 7.40 -20.93
C LYS A 12 19.77 6.22 -20.06
N GLU A 13 20.07 6.50 -18.80
CA GLU A 13 20.29 5.46 -17.80
C GLU A 13 18.97 4.76 -17.50
N ILE A 14 18.97 3.43 -17.63
CA ILE A 14 17.84 2.58 -17.31
C ILE A 14 18.15 1.79 -16.05
N ILE A 15 17.18 1.74 -15.14
CA ILE A 15 17.23 0.92 -13.94
C ILE A 15 16.36 -0.30 -14.19
N VAL A 16 16.96 -1.49 -14.22
CA VAL A 16 16.21 -2.75 -14.34
C VAL A 16 15.67 -3.10 -12.96
N LEU A 17 14.36 -2.96 -12.80
CA LEU A 17 13.67 -3.39 -11.59
C LEU A 17 13.32 -4.88 -11.68
N LYS A 18 13.26 -5.54 -10.52
CA LYS A 18 12.75 -6.92 -10.44
C LYS A 18 11.33 -6.99 -11.02
N GLN A 19 11.09 -7.98 -11.89
CA GLN A 19 9.78 -8.17 -12.48
C GLN A 19 8.80 -8.68 -11.41
N VAL A 20 7.72 -7.93 -11.18
CA VAL A 20 6.60 -8.35 -10.33
C VAL A 20 5.41 -8.72 -11.22
N PRO A 21 4.87 -9.96 -11.11
CA PRO A 21 3.69 -10.39 -11.85
C PRO A 21 2.53 -9.39 -11.74
N ARG A 22 1.82 -9.16 -12.85
CA ARG A 22 0.72 -8.18 -12.92
C ARG A 22 -0.33 -8.41 -11.83
N ARG A 23 -0.77 -9.66 -11.66
CA ARG A 23 -1.73 -10.06 -10.61
C ARG A 23 -1.33 -9.59 -9.21
N ILE A 24 -0.05 -9.77 -8.84
CA ILE A 24 0.48 -9.33 -7.54
C ILE A 24 0.48 -7.80 -7.44
N ARG A 25 0.79 -7.11 -8.54
CA ARG A 25 0.78 -5.64 -8.59
C ARG A 25 -0.63 -5.09 -8.37
N ASP A 26 -1.63 -5.73 -8.96
CA ASP A 26 -3.02 -5.30 -8.86
C ASP A 26 -3.53 -5.47 -7.42
N ILE A 27 -3.28 -6.63 -6.79
CA ILE A 27 -3.57 -6.85 -5.36
C ILE A 27 -2.90 -5.78 -4.48
N ARG A 28 -1.62 -5.49 -4.70
CA ARG A 28 -0.88 -4.49 -3.91
C ARG A 28 -1.40 -3.07 -4.08
N ARG A 29 -2.02 -2.73 -5.22
CA ARG A 29 -2.65 -1.41 -5.43
C ARG A 29 -3.82 -1.21 -4.48
N GLU A 30 -4.53 -2.27 -4.13
CA GLU A 30 -5.67 -2.19 -3.22
C GLU A 30 -5.20 -1.77 -1.82
N TYR A 31 -4.03 -2.21 -1.36
CA TYR A 31 -3.40 -1.81 -0.09
C TYR A 31 -2.74 -0.41 -0.11
N SER A 32 -2.93 0.38 -1.18
CA SER A 32 -2.30 1.69 -1.33
C SER A 32 -2.68 2.67 -0.22
N PHE A 33 -3.90 2.59 0.30
CA PHE A 33 -4.37 3.46 1.39
C PHE A 33 -3.54 3.28 2.67
N LEU A 34 -3.27 2.03 3.06
CA LEU A 34 -2.49 1.71 4.24
C LEU A 34 -1.01 2.00 4.03
N THR A 35 -0.45 1.58 2.89
CA THR A 35 0.98 1.76 2.62
C THR A 35 1.39 3.23 2.50
N LYS A 36 0.52 4.11 1.99
CA LYS A 36 0.73 5.57 2.01
C LYS A 36 0.84 6.11 3.43
N GLU A 37 -0.09 5.72 4.32
CA GLU A 37 -0.06 6.15 5.72
C GLU A 37 1.15 5.60 6.48
N LEU A 38 1.52 4.34 6.22
CA LEU A 38 2.72 3.75 6.80
C LEU A 38 3.98 4.51 6.37
N LEU A 39 4.08 4.85 5.09
CA LEU A 39 5.20 5.62 4.55
C LEU A 39 5.26 7.05 5.12
N LYS A 40 4.10 7.72 5.24
CA LYS A 40 3.99 9.07 5.82
C LYS A 40 4.53 9.13 7.25
N ARG A 41 4.37 8.03 7.99
CA ARG A 41 4.84 7.89 9.38
C ARG A 41 6.26 7.32 9.49
N GLY A 42 6.95 7.08 8.37
CA GLY A 42 8.29 6.50 8.34
C GLY A 42 8.34 5.04 8.77
N ILE A 43 7.23 4.31 8.71
CA ILE A 43 7.14 2.92 9.13
C ILE A 43 7.58 2.01 8.00
N ASN A 44 8.55 1.15 8.30
CA ASN A 44 8.98 0.13 7.36
C ASN A 44 7.96 -1.01 7.29
N TYR A 45 7.59 -1.39 6.07
CA TYR A 45 6.71 -2.52 5.80
C TYR A 45 7.33 -3.47 4.78
N ARG A 46 6.90 -4.74 4.83
CA ARG A 46 7.28 -5.79 3.89
C ARG A 46 6.03 -6.43 3.32
N TRP A 47 6.02 -6.62 2.00
CA TRP A 47 4.97 -7.37 1.33
C TRP A 47 5.10 -8.85 1.62
N LEU A 48 4.00 -9.47 2.02
CA LEU A 48 3.84 -10.92 1.95
C LEU A 48 3.42 -11.28 0.52
N VAL A 49 3.89 -12.43 0.03
CA VAL A 49 3.52 -12.97 -1.29
C VAL A 49 2.73 -14.25 -1.03
N PRO A 50 1.54 -14.43 -1.63
CA PRO A 50 0.93 -13.63 -2.70
C PRO A 50 0.22 -12.34 -2.27
N GLU A 51 -0.32 -12.29 -1.05
CA GLU A 51 -1.08 -11.18 -0.49
C GLU A 51 -0.64 -10.88 0.95
N GLY A 52 -0.82 -9.63 1.37
CA GLY A 52 -0.67 -9.21 2.76
C GLY A 52 0.55 -8.33 3.02
N LEU A 53 0.59 -7.77 4.23
CA LEU A 53 1.57 -6.80 4.69
C LEU A 53 2.06 -7.17 6.08
N LEU A 54 3.37 -7.01 6.29
CA LEU A 54 4.00 -7.15 7.58
C LEU A 54 4.74 -5.86 7.92
N PHE A 55 4.47 -5.29 9.08
CA PHE A 55 5.17 -4.11 9.57
C PHE A 55 5.23 -4.11 11.10
N THR A 56 6.13 -3.31 11.64
CA THR A 56 6.25 -3.09 13.08
C THR A 56 5.73 -1.70 13.39
N TRP A 57 4.75 -1.60 14.28
CA TRP A 57 4.14 -0.35 14.72
C TRP A 57 4.07 -0.34 16.24
N GLN A 58 4.56 0.73 16.88
CA GLN A 58 4.63 0.84 18.35
C GLN A 58 5.26 -0.39 19.02
N GLU A 59 6.39 -0.86 18.48
CA GLU A 59 7.11 -2.08 18.93
C GLU A 59 6.34 -3.41 18.76
N GLN A 60 5.07 -3.36 18.35
CA GLN A 60 4.26 -4.52 18.04
C GLN A 60 4.37 -4.88 16.55
N ARG A 61 4.53 -6.18 16.27
CA ARG A 61 4.58 -6.69 14.91
C ARG A 61 3.17 -7.04 14.43
N TYR A 62 2.73 -6.40 13.35
CA TYR A 62 1.43 -6.63 12.73
C TYR A 62 1.59 -7.43 11.44
N ARG A 63 0.71 -8.41 11.29
CA ARG A 63 0.57 -9.23 10.09
C ARG A 63 -0.84 -9.09 9.56
N ILE A 64 -0.97 -8.47 8.40
CA ILE A 64 -2.24 -8.21 7.73
C ILE A 64 -2.30 -9.11 6.50
N ASP A 65 -3.14 -10.14 6.55
CA ASP A 65 -3.22 -11.12 5.46
C ASP A 65 -4.30 -10.77 4.42
N THR A 66 -5.24 -9.87 4.75
CA THR A 66 -6.38 -9.52 3.90
C THR A 66 -6.65 -8.02 3.92
N ILE A 67 -7.33 -7.53 2.88
CA ILE A 67 -7.65 -6.11 2.76
C ILE A 67 -8.60 -5.63 3.86
N TYR A 68 -9.57 -6.47 4.27
CA TYR A 68 -10.49 -6.15 5.35
C TYR A 68 -9.77 -5.93 6.69
N LYS A 69 -8.72 -6.71 6.97
CA LYS A 69 -7.86 -6.48 8.14
C LYS A 69 -7.08 -5.16 8.01
N ALA A 70 -6.67 -4.78 6.79
CA ALA A 70 -6.02 -3.50 6.53
C ALA A 70 -6.96 -2.31 6.77
N GLU A 71 -8.20 -2.41 6.28
CA GLU A 71 -9.25 -1.40 6.50
C GLU A 71 -9.59 -1.26 7.98
N ALA A 72 -9.79 -2.39 8.69
CA ALA A 72 -10.02 -2.39 10.13
C ALA A 72 -8.86 -1.72 10.89
N PHE A 73 -7.61 -2.05 10.54
CA PHE A 73 -6.44 -1.42 11.14
C PHE A 73 -6.40 0.10 10.89
N MET A 74 -6.76 0.54 9.68
CA MET A 74 -6.84 1.97 9.36
C MET A 74 -7.94 2.68 10.15
N MET A 75 -9.12 2.07 10.25
CA MET A 75 -10.24 2.63 11.01
C MET A 75 -9.97 2.69 12.52
N GLU A 76 -9.24 1.74 13.09
CA GLU A 76 -8.98 1.71 14.52
C GLU A 76 -7.83 2.64 14.93
N TYR A 77 -6.72 2.62 14.17
CA TYR A 77 -5.48 3.29 14.56
C TYR A 77 -5.26 4.66 13.90
N PHE A 78 -5.93 4.96 12.77
CA PHE A 78 -5.73 6.20 12.03
C PHE A 78 -6.94 7.16 12.06
N ARG A 79 -8.15 6.68 12.39
CA ARG A 79 -9.39 7.48 12.47
C ARG A 79 -9.35 8.63 13.50
N GLY A 80 -8.37 8.65 14.41
CA GLY A 80 -8.21 9.71 15.41
C GLY A 80 -7.32 10.90 15.01
N LYS A 81 -6.69 10.90 13.83
CA LYS A 81 -5.79 11.98 13.37
C LYS A 81 -6.12 12.41 11.95
N GLU A 82 -7.37 12.79 11.71
CA GLU A 82 -7.70 13.62 10.56
C GLU A 82 -7.35 15.07 10.88
N GLU A 83 -6.06 15.41 10.80
CA GLU A 83 -5.65 16.77 10.48
C GLU A 83 -4.96 16.78 9.12
N ARG A 84 -5.73 17.26 8.14
CA ARG A 84 -5.33 18.02 6.95
C ARG A 84 -4.34 17.34 6.00
N GLY A 85 -4.91 16.83 4.90
CA GLY A 85 -4.23 16.84 3.60
C GLY A 85 -4.53 15.61 2.75
N GLY A 86 -5.48 15.75 1.82
CA GLY A 86 -5.65 14.81 0.71
C GLY A 86 -7.09 14.39 0.45
N SER A 87 -7.91 15.34 0.00
CA SER A 87 -9.21 15.13 -0.63
C SER A 87 -9.10 14.05 -1.72
N GLU A 88 -9.56 12.82 -1.47
CA GLU A 88 -9.76 11.76 -2.49
C GLU A 88 -10.45 10.50 -1.93
N ILE A 89 -10.42 10.28 -0.60
CA ILE A 89 -10.91 9.03 0.01
C ILE A 89 -12.45 9.02 0.23
N VAL A 90 -13.07 10.19 0.36
CA VAL A 90 -14.52 10.30 0.64
C VAL A 90 -15.37 9.85 -0.56
N THR A 91 -14.83 9.86 -1.78
CA THR A 91 -15.62 9.57 -2.98
C THR A 91 -15.82 8.08 -3.25
N THR A 92 -14.94 7.18 -2.79
CA THR A 92 -15.03 5.75 -3.13
C THR A 92 -15.89 4.94 -2.17
N MET A 93 -16.11 5.41 -0.93
CA MET A 93 -17.02 4.77 0.02
C MET A 93 -18.50 5.06 -0.30
N ASP A 94 -18.86 6.28 -0.72
CA ASP A 94 -20.25 6.64 -1.08
C ASP A 94 -20.74 5.87 -2.34
N VAL A 95 -19.84 5.50 -3.26
CA VAL A 95 -20.23 4.73 -4.46
C VAL A 95 -20.58 3.28 -4.11
N ARG A 96 -19.84 2.66 -3.17
CA ARG A 96 -20.06 1.26 -2.78
C ARG A 96 -21.29 1.09 -1.88
N GLU A 97 -21.59 2.04 -1.01
CA GLU A 97 -22.80 1.98 -0.17
C GLU A 97 -24.09 2.15 -0.99
N ARG A 98 -24.06 2.93 -2.09
CA ARG A 98 -25.22 3.08 -2.98
C ARG A 98 -25.54 1.84 -3.81
N GLU A 99 -24.55 1.03 -4.17
CA GLU A 99 -24.78 -0.24 -4.88
C GLU A 99 -25.41 -1.32 -3.97
N ILE A 100 -25.13 -1.28 -2.66
CA ILE A 100 -25.63 -2.28 -1.70
C ILE A 100 -27.10 -2.03 -1.30
N LEU A 101 -27.60 -0.80 -1.44
CA LEU A 101 -28.97 -0.43 -1.04
C LEU A 101 -30.01 -0.50 -2.18
N GLN A 102 -29.65 -0.99 -3.37
CA GLN A 102 -30.61 -1.30 -4.44
C GLN A 102 -30.95 -2.80 -4.45
N ILE A 103 -31.72 -3.26 -3.46
CA ILE A 103 -32.53 -4.49 -3.52
C ILE A 103 -33.92 -4.17 -2.99
#